data_AF-A0A194XHC0-F1
#
_entry.id   AF-A0A194XHC0-F1
#
_cell.length_a   1.000
_cell.length_b   1.000
_cell.length_c   1.000
_cell.angle_alpha   90.00
_cell.angle_beta   90.00
_cell.angle_gamma   90.00
#
_symmetry.space_group_name_H-M   'P 1'
#
loop_
_entity.id
_entity.type
_entity.pdbx_description
1 polymer ?
#
loop_
_entity_poly.entity_id
_entity_poly.type
_entity_poly.pdbx_seq_one_letter_code
_entity_poly.pdbx_strand_id
1 'polypeptide(L)'
;MKYIFRHSKTLLLLRDWAGTSELCTAGFFFWNSGLSLQCSQNGLFRSLLYEILCKYQELIPAVLPAQWGVRYTSKCQARHCPPESWELSTLQKAFTSLISQTKVDLKLCLFIDGLDEYKGNEDDIAALFGEASTSENVKICYSSRPHLAFVEAFETRPRLRLQDLTFPDIRRYIHDRLETNIRMQQLSQAEPEATKKLIEEIGNAANGVFLWVTLVVTSLLRGLSKHDNIRYLQMRLRGLPEELDNLYHHMVYEVDNIYQQEAAKMFQLVDTNFQTRENRHPSPFREKQDLTVLFLSFASERDTNLAFEAELGFMTFQQVMDRCKDMERRLGTRCGGLLEVQYRHDYDNHDLSYEAGLYVSPNMTITYLHRTVKDFLELPETRRLLADRASGPQTNTFNTIHAFFR
;
A
#
# COMPACT_ATOMS: atom_id res chain seq x y z
N MET A 1 3.43 2.98 -10.24
CA MET A 1 4.06 4.00 -11.11
C MET A 1 5.51 4.40 -10.74
N LYS A 2 5.93 4.38 -9.46
CA LYS A 2 7.24 4.92 -9.03
C LYS A 2 8.48 4.37 -9.76
N TYR A 3 8.47 3.07 -10.07
CA TYR A 3 9.57 2.42 -10.82
C TYR A 3 9.74 3.06 -12.20
N ILE A 4 8.66 3.15 -12.99
CA ILE A 4 8.74 3.67 -14.36
C ILE A 4 9.11 5.16 -14.40
N PHE A 5 8.65 5.94 -13.40
CA PHE A 5 8.98 7.36 -13.25
C PHE A 5 10.50 7.59 -13.10
N ARG A 6 11.20 6.68 -12.41
CA ARG A 6 12.64 6.78 -12.14
C ARG A 6 13.50 5.95 -13.09
N HIS A 7 12.88 5.21 -14.00
CA HIS A 7 13.59 4.24 -14.83
C HIS A 7 14.40 4.93 -15.93
N SER A 8 15.68 4.55 -16.07
CA SER A 8 16.61 5.16 -17.04
C SER A 8 16.10 5.10 -18.47
N LYS A 9 15.55 3.96 -18.89
CA LYS A 9 14.96 3.80 -20.22
C LYS A 9 13.79 4.76 -20.48
N THR A 10 12.97 5.04 -19.46
CA THR A 10 11.86 6.01 -19.59
C THR A 10 12.42 7.40 -19.85
N LEU A 11 13.44 7.80 -19.07
CA LEU A 11 14.07 9.11 -19.23
C LEU A 11 14.77 9.26 -20.59
N LEU A 12 15.41 8.21 -21.10
CA LEU A 12 16.01 8.21 -22.43
C LEU A 12 14.96 8.42 -23.52
N LEU A 13 13.87 7.65 -23.51
CA LEU A 13 12.78 7.78 -24.49
C LEU A 13 12.08 9.15 -24.41
N LEU A 14 11.94 9.71 -23.21
CA LEU A 14 11.39 11.06 -23.03
C LEU A 14 12.32 12.14 -23.56
N ARG A 15 13.65 11.96 -23.42
CA ARG A 15 14.64 12.88 -24.00
C ARG A 15 14.62 12.82 -25.52
N ASP A 16 14.51 11.62 -26.09
CA ASP A 16 14.37 11.46 -27.54
C ASP A 16 13.11 12.17 -28.06
N TRP A 17 11.99 12.08 -27.32
CA TRP A 17 10.78 12.84 -27.63
C TRP A 17 10.96 14.37 -27.47
N ALA A 18 11.71 14.81 -26.45
CA ALA A 18 11.94 16.22 -26.23
C ALA A 18 12.85 16.86 -27.30
N GLY A 19 13.71 16.06 -27.93
CA GLY A 19 14.61 16.52 -28.98
C GLY A 19 15.59 17.57 -28.45
N THR A 20 15.52 18.78 -28.98
CA THR A 20 16.35 19.92 -28.54
C THR A 20 15.72 20.73 -27.41
N SER A 21 14.44 20.53 -27.12
CA SER A 21 13.72 21.25 -26.08
C SER A 21 14.12 20.75 -24.69
N GLU A 22 13.99 21.60 -23.68
CA GLU A 22 14.20 21.21 -22.28
C GLU A 22 13.15 20.18 -21.85
N LEU A 23 13.56 19.15 -21.10
CA LEU A 23 12.64 18.12 -20.57
C LEU A 23 12.48 18.27 -19.05
N CYS A 24 11.25 18.50 -18.61
CA CYS A 24 10.90 18.41 -17.19
C CYS A 24 9.95 17.24 -16.93
N THR A 25 10.34 16.39 -15.98
CA THR A 25 9.48 15.35 -15.43
C THR A 25 9.00 15.74 -14.04
N ALA A 26 7.72 15.54 -13.75
CA ALA A 26 7.14 15.73 -12.42
C ALA A 26 6.18 14.58 -12.09
N GLY A 27 6.06 14.26 -10.80
CA GLY A 27 5.30 13.09 -10.36
C GLY A 27 4.44 13.35 -9.14
N PHE A 28 3.22 12.81 -9.15
CA PHE A 28 2.36 12.76 -7.98
C PHE A 28 1.81 11.35 -7.79
N PHE A 29 1.86 10.85 -6.55
CA PHE A 29 1.45 9.50 -6.23
C PHE A 29 0.39 9.63 -5.12
N PHE A 30 -0.87 9.43 -5.49
CA PHE A 30 -1.96 9.45 -4.53
C PHE A 30 -1.75 8.38 -3.47
N TRP A 31 -2.20 8.69 -2.26
CA TRP A 31 -2.14 7.77 -1.15
C TRP A 31 -3.32 8.00 -0.22
N ASN A 32 -4.37 7.18 -0.34
CA ASN A 32 -5.59 7.31 0.45
C ASN A 32 -5.38 7.33 1.98
N SER A 33 -4.42 6.55 2.50
CA SER A 33 -4.01 6.55 3.92
C SER A 33 -2.92 7.57 4.27
N GLY A 34 -2.62 8.50 3.37
CA GLY A 34 -1.70 9.61 3.60
C GLY A 34 -2.36 10.81 4.27
N LEU A 35 -1.59 11.90 4.40
CA LEU A 35 -2.12 13.19 4.86
C LEU A 35 -3.19 13.71 3.90
N SER A 36 -4.15 14.51 4.38
CA SER A 36 -5.25 15.05 3.55
C SER A 36 -4.80 15.71 2.24
N LEU A 37 -3.63 16.35 2.24
CA LEU A 37 -3.04 16.93 1.02
C LEU A 37 -2.65 15.86 -0.01
N GLN A 38 -2.13 14.70 0.41
CA GLN A 38 -1.71 13.60 -0.48
C GLN A 38 -2.86 12.91 -1.21
N CYS A 39 -4.12 13.19 -0.81
CA CYS A 39 -5.33 12.69 -1.45
C CYS A 39 -6.15 13.78 -2.15
N SER A 40 -5.64 15.02 -2.23
CA SER A 40 -6.42 16.19 -2.67
C SER A 40 -5.88 16.82 -3.95
N GLN A 41 -6.76 17.48 -4.71
CA GLN A 41 -6.38 18.29 -5.87
C GLN A 41 -5.39 19.41 -5.51
N ASN A 42 -5.54 19.97 -4.29
CA ASN A 42 -4.61 20.94 -3.76
C ASN A 42 -3.20 20.38 -3.66
N GLY A 43 -3.03 19.18 -3.10
CA GLY A 43 -1.72 18.55 -3.01
C GLY A 43 -1.15 18.22 -4.37
N LEU A 44 -1.95 17.67 -5.29
CA LEU A 44 -1.56 17.39 -6.67
C LEU A 44 -0.97 18.63 -7.34
N PHE A 45 -1.73 19.72 -7.44
CA PHE A 45 -1.25 20.92 -8.13
C PHE A 45 -0.11 21.59 -7.39
N ARG A 46 -0.15 21.68 -6.06
CA ARG A 46 0.95 22.26 -5.29
C ARG A 46 2.25 21.50 -5.52
N SER A 47 2.22 20.16 -5.49
CA SER A 47 3.39 19.33 -5.74
C SER A 47 3.93 19.49 -7.15
N LEU A 48 3.07 19.41 -8.18
CA LEU A 48 3.49 19.56 -9.57
C LEU A 48 4.04 20.95 -9.86
N LEU A 49 3.31 22.01 -9.45
CA LEU A 49 3.74 23.39 -9.62
C LEU A 49 5.05 23.66 -8.87
N TYR A 50 5.18 23.18 -7.63
CA TYR A 50 6.42 23.34 -6.86
C TYR A 50 7.59 22.63 -7.53
N GLU A 51 7.45 21.35 -7.91
CA GLU A 51 8.52 20.57 -8.52
C GLU A 51 9.03 21.20 -9.83
N ILE A 52 8.12 21.74 -10.63
CA ILE A 52 8.45 22.35 -11.93
C ILE A 52 9.00 23.77 -11.73
N LEU A 53 8.31 24.64 -10.99
CA LEU A 53 8.70 26.04 -10.83
C LEU A 53 9.96 26.23 -9.98
N CYS A 54 10.32 25.28 -9.11
CA CYS A 54 11.62 25.30 -8.44
C CYS A 54 12.78 25.12 -9.43
N LYS A 55 12.58 24.37 -10.51
CA LYS A 55 13.58 24.15 -11.57
C LYS A 55 13.58 25.28 -12.59
N TYR A 56 12.40 25.77 -12.97
CA TYR A 56 12.21 26.81 -14.00
C TYR A 56 11.60 28.08 -13.39
N GLN A 57 12.41 28.79 -12.59
CA GLN A 57 11.93 29.94 -11.80
C GLN A 57 11.49 31.13 -12.67
N GLU A 58 12.02 31.23 -13.89
CA GLU A 58 11.67 32.23 -14.90
C GLU A 58 10.22 32.11 -15.40
N LEU A 59 9.57 30.98 -15.15
CA LEU A 59 8.15 30.75 -15.43
C LEU A 59 7.24 31.30 -14.33
N ILE A 60 7.73 31.52 -13.10
CA ILE A 60 6.90 31.97 -11.97
C ILE A 60 6.08 33.23 -12.30
N PRO A 61 6.64 34.28 -12.95
CA PRO A 61 5.86 35.48 -13.28
C PRO A 61 4.76 35.23 -14.32
N ALA A 62 4.94 34.24 -15.21
CA ALA A 62 3.97 33.91 -16.25
C ALA A 62 2.88 32.97 -15.71
N VAL A 63 3.25 32.03 -14.85
CA VAL A 63 2.37 31.00 -14.29
C VAL A 63 1.56 31.52 -13.10
N LEU A 64 2.15 32.43 -12.31
CA LEU A 64 1.56 32.99 -11.08
C LEU A 64 1.66 34.52 -11.05
N PRO A 65 1.11 35.23 -12.05
CA PRO A 65 1.33 36.68 -12.20
C PRO A 65 0.81 37.50 -11.01
N ALA A 66 -0.38 37.16 -10.49
CA ALA A 66 -0.99 37.87 -9.37
C ALA A 66 -0.18 37.71 -8.06
N GLN A 67 0.18 36.47 -7.74
CA GLN A 67 0.95 36.11 -6.55
C GLN A 67 2.36 36.68 -6.61
N TRP A 68 3.00 36.59 -7.78
CA TRP A 68 4.30 37.18 -8.03
C TRP A 68 4.27 38.70 -7.85
N GLY A 69 3.28 39.39 -8.42
CA GLY A 69 3.13 40.84 -8.31
C GLY A 69 3.01 41.33 -6.87
N VAL A 70 2.18 40.66 -6.06
CA VAL A 70 2.02 40.97 -4.62
C VAL A 70 3.35 40.78 -3.88
N ARG A 71 4.00 39.63 -4.06
CA ARG A 71 5.28 39.30 -3.38
C ARG A 71 6.42 40.24 -3.79
N TYR A 72 6.51 40.54 -5.08
CA TYR A 72 7.49 41.47 -5.62
C TYR A 72 7.31 42.86 -5.00
N THR A 73 6.07 43.37 -5.01
CA THR A 73 5.74 44.70 -4.45
C THR A 73 6.03 44.75 -2.95
N SER A 74 5.62 43.75 -2.18
CA SER A 74 5.88 43.71 -0.74
C SER A 74 7.37 43.65 -0.41
N LYS A 75 8.17 42.89 -1.18
CA LYS A 75 9.64 42.87 -1.05
C LYS A 75 10.25 44.24 -1.35
N CYS A 76 9.84 44.89 -2.44
CA CYS A 76 10.31 46.23 -2.79
C CYS A 76 9.96 47.28 -1.72
N GLN A 77 8.85 47.10 -1.02
CA GLN A 77 8.36 48.01 0.02
C GLN A 77 8.80 47.62 1.45
N ALA A 78 9.63 46.59 1.61
CA ALA A 78 10.04 46.04 2.91
C ALA A 78 8.86 45.73 3.86
N ARG A 79 7.71 45.32 3.30
CA ARG A 79 6.50 44.98 4.07
C ARG A 79 6.43 43.48 4.35
N HIS A 80 5.85 43.13 5.49
CA HIS A 80 5.51 41.75 5.80
C HIS A 80 4.41 41.26 4.83
N CYS A 81 4.67 40.18 4.10
CA CYS A 81 3.63 39.50 3.33
C CYS A 81 2.82 38.60 4.27
N PRO A 82 1.49 38.74 4.32
CA PRO A 82 0.67 37.78 5.04
C PRO A 82 0.79 36.37 4.41
N PRO A 83 0.55 35.32 5.21
CA PRO A 83 0.43 33.96 4.68
C PRO A 83 -0.73 33.90 3.68
N GLU A 84 -0.47 33.28 2.54
CA GLU A 84 -1.43 33.22 1.43
C GLU A 84 -2.22 31.91 1.47
N SER A 85 -3.54 32.02 1.36
CA SER A 85 -4.41 30.87 1.17
C SER A 85 -4.42 30.48 -0.31
N TRP A 86 -3.81 29.35 -0.63
CA TRP A 86 -3.84 28.77 -1.97
C TRP A 86 -5.16 28.05 -2.20
N GLU A 87 -6.12 28.77 -2.79
CA GLU A 87 -7.38 28.20 -3.26
C GLU A 87 -7.17 27.30 -4.49
N LEU A 88 -8.01 26.28 -4.62
CA LEU A 88 -7.95 25.32 -5.72
C LEU A 88 -8.08 25.98 -7.10
N SER A 89 -9.00 26.93 -7.24
CA SER A 89 -9.22 27.68 -8.48
C SER A 89 -7.96 28.40 -8.95
N THR A 90 -7.15 28.90 -8.01
CA THR A 90 -5.87 29.55 -8.28
C THR A 90 -4.84 28.55 -8.78
N LEU A 91 -4.76 27.39 -8.13
CA LEU A 91 -3.83 26.32 -8.51
C LEU A 91 -4.15 25.72 -9.89
N GLN A 92 -5.44 25.53 -10.21
CA GLN A 92 -5.88 25.10 -11.53
C GLN A 92 -5.49 26.12 -12.61
N LYS A 93 -5.79 27.40 -12.40
CA LYS A 93 -5.39 28.48 -13.33
C LYS A 93 -3.87 28.57 -13.52
N ALA A 94 -3.10 28.37 -12.45
CA ALA A 94 -1.65 28.32 -12.52
C ALA A 94 -1.20 27.11 -13.34
N PHE A 95 -1.76 25.92 -13.10
CA PHE A 95 -1.41 24.72 -13.85
C PHE A 95 -1.76 24.84 -15.34
N THR A 96 -2.94 25.38 -15.69
CA THR A 96 -3.30 25.68 -17.08
C THR A 96 -2.31 26.66 -17.71
N SER A 97 -1.98 27.76 -17.02
CA SER A 97 -0.97 28.73 -17.48
C SER A 97 0.40 28.08 -17.69
N LEU A 98 0.79 27.12 -16.85
CA LEU A 98 2.06 26.38 -16.98
C LEU A 98 2.06 25.49 -18.23
N ILE A 99 0.95 24.82 -18.54
CA ILE A 99 0.85 23.95 -19.73
C ILE A 99 0.82 24.76 -21.01
N SER A 100 0.16 25.93 -21.00
CA SER A 100 0.00 26.79 -22.18
C SER A 100 1.14 27.78 -22.37
N GLN A 101 2.13 27.82 -21.48
CA GLN A 101 3.23 28.78 -21.59
C GLN A 101 4.08 28.50 -22.84
N THR A 102 4.57 29.55 -23.48
CA THR A 102 5.45 29.50 -24.66
C THR A 102 6.76 30.26 -24.44
N LYS A 103 7.00 30.72 -23.21
CA LYS A 103 8.15 31.56 -22.85
C LYS A 103 9.45 30.76 -22.81
N VAL A 104 9.37 29.51 -22.39
CA VAL A 104 10.48 28.55 -22.36
C VAL A 104 10.11 27.38 -23.25
N ASP A 105 11.04 26.97 -24.12
CA ASP A 105 10.88 25.77 -24.94
C ASP A 105 11.01 24.52 -24.06
N LEU A 106 9.89 24.13 -23.45
CA LEU A 106 9.82 23.15 -22.38
C LEU A 106 8.81 22.05 -22.72
N LYS A 107 9.29 20.81 -22.68
CA LYS A 107 8.49 19.59 -22.77
C LYS A 107 8.24 19.05 -21.36
N LEU A 108 6.98 18.84 -21.01
CA LEU A 108 6.55 18.35 -19.70
C LEU A 108 6.11 16.89 -19.80
N CYS A 109 6.58 16.06 -18.88
CA CYS A 109 6.04 14.72 -18.69
C CYS A 109 5.60 14.49 -17.24
N LEU A 110 4.30 14.23 -17.05
CA LEU A 110 3.66 14.10 -15.75
C LEU A 110 3.32 12.63 -15.47
N PHE A 111 3.69 12.15 -14.28
CA PHE A 111 3.38 10.79 -13.82
C PHE A 111 2.43 10.84 -12.62
N ILE A 112 1.21 10.33 -12.78
CA ILE A 112 0.15 10.40 -11.77
C ILE A 112 -0.29 8.98 -11.36
N ASP A 113 -0.03 8.56 -10.13
CA ASP A 113 -0.39 7.21 -9.66
C ASP A 113 -1.66 7.25 -8.80
N GLY A 114 -2.67 6.44 -9.12
CA GLY A 114 -3.90 6.28 -8.31
C GLY A 114 -4.89 7.44 -8.48
N LEU A 115 -5.17 7.84 -9.71
CA LEU A 115 -6.09 8.97 -9.99
C LEU A 115 -7.52 8.73 -9.47
N ASP A 116 -7.93 7.47 -9.31
CA ASP A 116 -9.20 7.06 -8.69
C ASP A 116 -9.25 7.25 -7.17
N GLU A 117 -8.11 7.43 -6.50
CA GLU A 117 -8.07 7.77 -5.06
C GLU A 117 -8.39 9.26 -4.81
N TYR A 118 -8.79 9.99 -5.85
CA TYR A 118 -9.10 11.40 -5.81
C TYR A 118 -10.39 11.68 -5.01
N LYS A 119 -10.27 12.52 -3.97
CA LYS A 119 -11.40 12.97 -3.14
C LYS A 119 -12.03 14.26 -3.69
N GLY A 120 -12.60 14.20 -4.89
CA GLY A 120 -13.33 15.32 -5.53
C GLY A 120 -14.12 14.87 -6.76
N ASN A 121 -14.49 15.79 -7.66
CA ASN A 121 -15.24 15.45 -8.88
C ASN A 121 -14.31 14.93 -9.99
N GLU A 122 -14.41 13.63 -10.30
CA GLU A 122 -13.56 12.97 -11.31
C GLU A 122 -13.67 13.61 -12.70
N ASP A 123 -14.84 14.17 -13.05
CA ASP A 123 -15.05 14.84 -14.34
C ASP A 123 -14.16 16.08 -14.49
N ASP A 124 -13.95 16.84 -13.40
CA ASP A 124 -13.16 18.07 -13.43
C ASP A 124 -11.69 17.76 -13.72
N ILE A 125 -11.14 16.72 -13.11
CA ILE A 125 -9.74 16.32 -13.30
C ILE A 125 -9.54 15.61 -14.64
N ALA A 126 -10.53 14.82 -15.08
CA ALA A 126 -10.54 14.20 -16.39
C ALA A 126 -10.56 15.25 -17.51
N ALA A 127 -11.41 16.27 -17.39
CA ALA A 127 -11.46 17.39 -18.34
C ALA A 127 -10.13 18.15 -18.40
N LEU A 128 -9.55 18.51 -17.26
CA LEU A 128 -8.30 19.26 -17.20
C LEU A 128 -7.12 18.48 -17.80
N PHE A 129 -6.96 17.21 -17.45
CA PHE A 129 -5.90 16.38 -18.02
C PHE A 129 -6.19 16.00 -19.48
N GLY A 130 -7.46 15.88 -19.86
CA GLY A 130 -7.90 15.76 -21.24
C GLY A 130 -7.41 16.94 -22.08
N GLU A 131 -7.68 18.17 -21.62
CA GLU A 131 -7.21 19.39 -22.27
C GLU A 131 -5.67 19.47 -22.31
N ALA A 132 -5.00 19.23 -21.18
CA ALA A 132 -3.54 19.23 -21.09
C ALA A 132 -2.88 18.25 -22.08
N SER A 133 -3.49 17.08 -22.30
CA SER A 133 -3.00 16.06 -23.23
C SER A 133 -3.14 16.42 -24.71
N THR A 134 -3.83 17.52 -25.05
CA THR A 134 -3.88 18.04 -26.43
C THR A 134 -2.61 18.78 -26.84
N SER A 135 -1.84 19.27 -25.86
CA SER A 135 -0.58 19.96 -26.11
C SER A 135 0.51 18.99 -26.56
N GLU A 136 1.18 19.29 -27.68
CA GLU A 136 2.34 18.53 -28.16
C GLU A 136 3.56 18.64 -27.21
N ASN A 137 3.50 19.58 -26.26
CA ASN A 137 4.54 19.79 -25.26
C ASN A 137 4.30 19.02 -23.97
N VAL A 138 3.17 18.32 -23.84
CA VAL A 138 2.80 17.63 -22.59
C VAL A 138 2.52 16.16 -22.84
N LYS A 139 3.15 15.30 -22.04
CA LYS A 139 2.79 13.89 -21.90
C LYS A 139 2.30 13.63 -20.49
N ILE A 140 1.21 12.89 -20.35
CA ILE A 140 0.68 12.47 -19.06
C ILE A 140 0.62 10.94 -19.06
N CYS A 141 1.24 10.32 -18.07
CA CYS A 141 1.12 8.91 -17.78
C CYS A 141 0.42 8.78 -16.43
N TYR A 142 -0.79 8.23 -16.42
CA TYR A 142 -1.53 8.02 -15.18
C TYR A 142 -1.95 6.56 -15.00
N SER A 143 -2.22 6.18 -13.76
CA SER A 143 -2.90 4.93 -13.41
C SER A 143 -4.21 5.24 -12.69
N SER A 144 -5.24 4.45 -12.97
CA SER A 144 -6.51 4.51 -12.25
C SER A 144 -7.24 3.17 -12.29
N ARG A 145 -8.17 2.95 -11.37
CA ARG A 145 -9.29 2.01 -11.58
C ARG A 145 -10.14 2.46 -12.78
N PRO A 146 -10.89 1.53 -13.42
CA PRO A 146 -11.68 1.83 -14.62
C PRO A 146 -12.98 2.56 -14.29
N HIS A 147 -12.91 3.73 -13.67
CA HIS A 147 -14.07 4.60 -13.44
C HIS A 147 -14.54 5.21 -14.77
N LEU A 148 -15.86 5.37 -14.90
CA LEU A 148 -16.49 5.78 -16.16
C LEU A 148 -15.94 7.11 -16.69
N ALA A 149 -15.78 8.11 -15.82
CA ALA A 149 -15.25 9.43 -16.17
C ALA A 149 -13.89 9.35 -16.87
N PHE A 150 -12.96 8.53 -16.36
CA PHE A 150 -11.65 8.35 -16.97
C PHE A 150 -11.69 7.49 -18.24
N VAL A 151 -12.55 6.47 -18.27
CA VAL A 151 -12.69 5.59 -19.44
C VAL A 151 -13.21 6.38 -20.64
N GLU A 152 -14.20 7.24 -20.43
CA GLU A 152 -14.79 8.10 -21.47
C GLU A 152 -13.83 9.22 -21.88
N ALA A 153 -13.27 9.97 -20.92
CA ALA A 153 -12.41 11.12 -21.22
C ALA A 153 -11.13 10.75 -21.99
N PHE A 154 -10.60 9.54 -21.78
CA PHE A 154 -9.35 9.07 -22.38
C PHE A 154 -9.54 7.90 -23.34
N GLU A 155 -10.75 7.69 -23.86
CA GLU A 155 -11.07 6.49 -24.65
C GLU A 155 -10.14 6.30 -25.86
N THR A 156 -9.84 7.39 -26.56
CA THR A 156 -9.02 7.40 -27.78
C THR A 156 -7.51 7.36 -27.50
N ARG A 157 -7.10 7.38 -26.22
CA ARG A 157 -5.69 7.45 -25.83
C ARG A 157 -5.08 6.05 -25.65
N PRO A 158 -3.75 5.90 -25.80
CA PRO A 158 -3.07 4.65 -25.51
C PRO A 158 -3.32 4.22 -24.06
N ARG A 159 -3.75 2.97 -23.85
CA ARG A 159 -4.01 2.41 -22.53
C ARG A 159 -3.38 1.04 -22.38
N LEU A 160 -2.97 0.73 -21.16
CA LEU A 160 -2.48 -0.59 -20.78
C LEU A 160 -3.40 -1.12 -19.69
N ARG A 161 -3.93 -2.33 -19.89
CA ARG A 161 -4.68 -3.07 -18.88
C ARG A 161 -3.70 -3.98 -18.15
N LEU A 162 -3.46 -3.71 -16.87
CA LEU A 162 -2.48 -4.47 -16.10
C LEU A 162 -2.85 -5.95 -16.01
N GLN A 163 -4.14 -6.28 -15.92
CA GLN A 163 -4.60 -7.66 -15.86
C GLN A 163 -4.23 -8.49 -17.09
N ASP A 164 -4.17 -7.86 -18.28
CA ASP A 164 -3.79 -8.54 -19.52
C ASP A 164 -2.28 -8.82 -19.54
N LEU A 165 -1.50 -7.99 -18.86
CA LEU A 165 -0.04 -8.07 -18.81
C LEU A 165 0.46 -8.98 -17.68
N THR A 166 -0.27 -9.11 -16.58
CA THR A 166 0.12 -9.94 -15.43
C THR A 166 -0.34 -11.39 -15.54
N PHE A 167 -1.28 -11.70 -16.44
CA PHE A 167 -1.81 -13.06 -16.61
C PHE A 167 -0.74 -14.13 -16.87
N PRO A 168 0.27 -13.93 -17.73
CA PRO A 168 1.33 -14.93 -17.95
C PRO A 168 2.13 -15.21 -16.66
N ASP A 169 2.48 -14.16 -15.91
CA ASP A 169 3.23 -14.28 -14.66
C ASP A 169 2.41 -14.96 -13.56
N ILE A 170 1.11 -14.66 -13.49
CA ILE A 170 0.16 -15.33 -12.60
C ILE A 170 0.10 -16.83 -12.92
N ARG A 171 0.00 -17.20 -14.20
CA ARG A 171 -0.04 -18.61 -14.59
C ARG A 171 1.25 -19.33 -14.24
N ARG A 172 2.40 -18.69 -14.47
CA ARG A 172 3.70 -19.21 -14.04
C ARG A 172 3.77 -19.41 -12.53
N TYR A 173 3.30 -18.44 -11.75
CA TYR A 173 3.25 -18.56 -10.29
C TYR A 173 2.39 -19.74 -9.82
N ILE A 174 1.20 -19.90 -10.41
CA ILE A 174 0.31 -21.03 -10.09
C ILE A 174 1.00 -22.35 -10.42
N HIS A 175 1.66 -22.44 -11.58
CA HIS A 175 2.42 -23.62 -11.95
C HIS A 175 3.51 -23.94 -10.90
N ASP A 176 4.38 -22.97 -10.61
CA ASP A 176 5.54 -23.13 -9.73
C ASP A 176 5.14 -23.48 -8.28
N ARG A 177 3.98 -23.03 -7.80
CA ARG A 177 3.56 -23.18 -6.39
C ARG A 177 2.50 -24.23 -6.14
N LEU A 178 1.57 -24.44 -7.08
CA LEU A 178 0.44 -25.35 -6.94
C LEU A 178 0.65 -26.63 -7.73
N GLU A 179 0.97 -26.53 -9.03
CA GLU A 179 1.09 -27.69 -9.92
C GLU A 179 2.33 -28.55 -9.61
N THR A 180 3.40 -27.96 -9.08
CA THR A 180 4.60 -28.69 -8.61
C THR A 180 4.37 -29.46 -7.31
N ASN A 181 3.27 -29.21 -6.59
CA ASN A 181 2.97 -29.92 -5.35
C ASN A 181 2.70 -31.41 -5.61
N ILE A 182 3.36 -32.30 -4.87
CA ILE A 182 3.28 -33.76 -5.06
C ILE A 182 1.82 -34.26 -5.10
N ARG A 183 0.97 -33.75 -4.20
CA ARG A 183 -0.44 -34.16 -4.16
C ARG A 183 -1.22 -33.63 -5.36
N MET A 184 -0.94 -32.39 -5.76
CA MET A 184 -1.56 -31.81 -6.96
C MET A 184 -1.16 -32.57 -8.22
N GLN A 185 0.09 -33.04 -8.33
CA GLN A 185 0.54 -33.88 -9.44
C GLN A 185 -0.21 -35.22 -9.48
N GLN A 186 -0.42 -35.86 -8.34
CA GLN A 186 -1.22 -37.09 -8.24
C GLN A 186 -2.67 -36.86 -8.69
N LEU A 187 -3.30 -35.75 -8.25
CA LEU A 187 -4.66 -35.39 -8.66
C LEU A 187 -4.72 -35.03 -10.16
N SER A 188 -3.69 -34.38 -10.70
CA SER A 188 -3.58 -34.05 -12.12
C SER A 188 -3.50 -35.30 -13.00
N GLN A 189 -2.80 -36.34 -12.53
CA GLN A 189 -2.77 -37.64 -13.22
C GLN A 189 -4.10 -38.38 -13.16
N ALA A 190 -4.81 -38.32 -12.03
CA ALA A 190 -6.09 -38.99 -11.85
C ALA A 190 -7.25 -38.27 -12.55
N GLU A 191 -7.26 -36.93 -12.51
CA GLU A 191 -8.35 -36.08 -13.00
C GLU A 191 -7.79 -34.87 -13.78
N PRO A 192 -7.21 -35.07 -14.98
CA PRO A 192 -6.49 -34.03 -15.71
C PRO A 192 -7.38 -32.86 -16.15
N GLU A 193 -8.58 -33.14 -16.67
CA GLU A 193 -9.51 -32.10 -17.13
C GLU A 193 -10.05 -31.24 -15.97
N ALA A 194 -10.37 -31.87 -14.84
CA ALA A 194 -10.85 -31.16 -13.66
C ALA A 194 -9.75 -30.27 -13.06
N THR A 195 -8.51 -30.78 -13.04
CA THR A 195 -7.33 -30.03 -12.63
C THR A 195 -7.09 -28.82 -13.53
N LYS A 196 -7.08 -29.02 -14.86
CA LYS A 196 -6.91 -27.93 -15.82
C LYS A 196 -7.96 -26.84 -15.64
N LYS A 197 -9.22 -27.24 -15.45
CA LYS A 197 -10.32 -26.30 -15.18
C LYS A 197 -10.11 -25.51 -13.89
N LEU A 198 -9.64 -26.15 -12.81
CA LEU A 198 -9.31 -25.45 -11.56
C LEU A 198 -8.22 -24.38 -11.78
N ILE A 199 -7.15 -24.71 -12.50
CA ILE A 199 -6.06 -23.76 -12.79
C ILE A 199 -6.56 -22.58 -13.63
N GLU A 200 -7.40 -22.83 -14.62
CA GLU A 200 -8.02 -21.77 -15.43
C GLU A 200 -8.97 -20.89 -14.61
N GLU A 201 -9.79 -21.49 -13.73
CA GLU A 201 -10.66 -20.75 -12.81
C GLU A 201 -9.84 -19.80 -11.90
N ILE A 202 -8.70 -20.26 -11.35
CA ILE A 202 -7.81 -19.40 -10.53
C ILE A 202 -7.25 -18.24 -11.36
N GLY A 203 -6.74 -18.53 -12.55
CA GLY A 203 -6.13 -17.51 -13.41
C GLY A 203 -7.12 -16.43 -13.83
N ASN A 204 -8.37 -16.82 -14.13
CA ASN A 204 -9.42 -15.88 -14.53
C ASN A 204 -9.94 -15.06 -13.34
N ALA A 205 -10.18 -15.69 -12.19
CA ALA A 205 -10.68 -15.02 -10.99
C ALA A 205 -9.67 -14.01 -10.40
N ALA A 206 -8.38 -14.17 -10.73
CA ALA A 206 -7.32 -13.27 -10.26
C ALA A 206 -7.53 -11.80 -10.69
N ASN A 207 -8.17 -11.55 -11.83
CA ASN A 207 -8.36 -10.20 -12.39
C ASN A 207 -7.07 -9.34 -12.38
N GLY A 208 -5.91 -9.99 -12.57
CA GLY A 208 -4.60 -9.34 -12.56
C GLY A 208 -3.98 -9.06 -11.18
N VAL A 209 -4.66 -9.40 -10.07
CA VAL A 209 -4.23 -9.11 -8.70
C VAL A 209 -3.34 -10.23 -8.15
N PHE A 210 -2.02 -10.02 -8.22
CA PHE A 210 -1.03 -11.04 -7.81
C PHE A 210 -1.13 -11.46 -6.33
N LEU A 211 -1.46 -10.51 -5.45
CA LEU A 211 -1.66 -10.79 -4.04
C LEU A 211 -2.86 -11.71 -3.80
N TRP A 212 -3.95 -11.52 -4.56
CA TRP A 212 -5.13 -12.37 -4.48
C TRP A 212 -4.77 -13.82 -4.85
N VAL A 213 -4.03 -14.01 -5.95
CA VAL A 213 -3.55 -15.33 -6.38
C VAL A 213 -2.68 -15.97 -5.31
N THR A 214 -1.78 -15.21 -4.69
CA THR A 214 -0.90 -15.69 -3.62
C THR A 214 -1.71 -16.22 -2.43
N LEU A 215 -2.75 -15.49 -2.01
CA LEU A 215 -3.65 -15.89 -0.93
C LEU A 215 -4.47 -17.14 -1.28
N VAL A 216 -5.02 -17.18 -2.50
CA VAL A 216 -5.84 -18.29 -2.99
C VAL A 216 -5.02 -19.56 -3.12
N VAL A 217 -3.85 -19.50 -3.77
CA VAL A 217 -2.91 -20.64 -3.88
C VAL A 217 -2.53 -21.14 -2.50
N THR A 218 -2.26 -20.24 -1.54
CA THR A 218 -1.98 -20.63 -0.15
C THR A 218 -3.17 -21.35 0.50
N SER A 219 -4.40 -20.88 0.28
CA SER A 219 -5.62 -21.53 0.76
C SER A 219 -5.81 -22.93 0.15
N LEU A 220 -5.59 -23.07 -1.16
CA LEU A 220 -5.67 -24.36 -1.88
C LEU A 220 -4.59 -25.34 -1.39
N LEU A 221 -3.36 -24.88 -1.16
CA LEU A 221 -2.28 -25.70 -0.58
C LEU A 221 -2.66 -26.21 0.83
N ARG A 222 -3.31 -25.39 1.66
CA ARG A 222 -3.85 -25.86 2.95
C ARG A 222 -4.92 -26.93 2.76
N GLY A 223 -5.78 -26.81 1.74
CA GLY A 223 -6.75 -27.84 1.36
C GLY A 223 -6.08 -29.15 0.94
N LEU A 224 -5.04 -29.08 0.11
CA LEU A 224 -4.25 -30.25 -0.27
C LEU A 224 -3.64 -30.96 0.95
N SER A 225 -3.11 -30.22 1.92
CA SER A 225 -2.61 -30.79 3.18
C SER A 225 -3.71 -31.53 3.97
N LYS A 226 -4.96 -31.06 3.89
CA LYS A 226 -6.15 -31.70 4.49
C LYS A 226 -6.71 -32.87 3.67
N HIS A 227 -6.00 -33.27 2.63
CA HIS A 227 -6.37 -34.35 1.73
C HIS A 227 -7.57 -34.05 0.81
N ASP A 228 -7.90 -32.76 0.59
CA ASP A 228 -8.97 -32.34 -0.33
C ASP A 228 -8.71 -32.86 -1.76
N ASN A 229 -9.77 -33.30 -2.45
CA ASN A 229 -9.76 -33.64 -3.88
C ASN A 229 -10.09 -32.40 -4.74
N ILE A 230 -10.03 -32.51 -6.08
CA ILE A 230 -10.24 -31.37 -6.98
C ILE A 230 -11.60 -30.69 -6.75
N ARG A 231 -12.66 -31.46 -6.48
CA ARG A 231 -13.99 -30.90 -6.20
C ARG A 231 -13.99 -30.02 -4.96
N TYR A 232 -13.36 -30.46 -3.87
CA TYR A 232 -13.25 -29.64 -2.65
C TYR A 232 -12.37 -28.40 -2.87
N LEU A 233 -11.31 -28.51 -3.67
CA LEU A 233 -10.48 -27.36 -4.04
C LEU A 233 -11.26 -26.33 -4.87
N GLN A 234 -12.10 -26.76 -5.81
CA GLN A 234 -13.01 -25.88 -6.56
C GLN A 234 -14.06 -25.23 -5.66
N MET A 235 -14.63 -25.98 -4.72
CA MET A 235 -15.56 -25.41 -3.73
C MET A 235 -14.88 -24.36 -2.86
N ARG A 236 -13.64 -24.62 -2.43
CA ARG A 236 -12.82 -23.66 -1.69
C ARG A 236 -12.57 -22.40 -2.53
N LEU A 237 -12.14 -22.54 -3.78
CA LEU A 237 -11.91 -21.42 -4.69
C LEU A 237 -13.16 -20.54 -4.84
N ARG A 238 -14.32 -21.16 -5.13
CA ARG A 238 -15.58 -20.43 -5.35
C ARG A 238 -16.18 -19.83 -4.08
N GLY A 239 -15.72 -20.27 -2.90
CA GLY A 239 -16.07 -19.65 -1.63
C GLY A 239 -15.23 -18.40 -1.31
N LEU A 240 -14.11 -18.18 -2.00
CA LEU A 240 -13.25 -17.02 -1.79
C LEU A 240 -13.76 -15.83 -2.62
N PRO A 241 -13.91 -14.63 -2.01
CA PRO A 241 -14.27 -13.43 -2.75
C PRO A 241 -13.20 -13.03 -3.77
N GLU A 242 -13.59 -12.52 -4.94
CA GLU A 242 -12.67 -12.04 -5.98
C GLU A 242 -12.03 -10.69 -5.64
N GLU A 243 -12.73 -9.86 -4.87
CA GLU A 243 -12.21 -8.56 -4.41
C GLU A 243 -11.36 -8.72 -3.15
N LEU A 244 -10.23 -8.00 -3.12
CA LEU A 244 -9.22 -8.13 -2.07
C LEU A 244 -9.74 -7.71 -0.68
N ASP A 245 -10.56 -6.65 -0.61
CA ASP A 245 -11.13 -6.18 0.66
C ASP A 245 -12.10 -7.21 1.24
N ASN A 246 -12.94 -7.80 0.39
CA ASN A 246 -13.85 -8.88 0.78
C ASN A 246 -13.08 -10.15 1.15
N LEU A 247 -11.96 -10.44 0.48
CA LEU A 247 -11.08 -11.54 0.82
C LEU A 247 -10.43 -11.34 2.20
N TYR A 248 -9.96 -10.14 2.53
CA TYR A 248 -9.45 -9.83 3.87
C TYR A 248 -10.53 -9.98 4.93
N HIS A 249 -11.72 -9.45 4.66
CA HIS A 249 -12.87 -9.64 5.54
C HIS A 249 -13.14 -11.14 5.74
N HIS A 250 -13.20 -11.93 4.67
CA HIS A 250 -13.36 -13.38 4.76
C HIS A 250 -12.26 -14.03 5.62
N MET A 251 -10.98 -13.69 5.40
CA MET A 251 -9.85 -14.22 6.17
C MET A 251 -9.91 -13.88 7.66
N VAL A 252 -10.37 -12.67 8.03
CA VAL A 252 -10.55 -12.25 9.43
C VAL A 252 -11.74 -12.96 10.08
N TYR A 253 -12.77 -13.33 9.32
CA TYR A 253 -13.95 -14.06 9.82
C TYR A 253 -13.77 -15.58 9.85
N GLU A 254 -12.94 -16.15 8.98
CA GLU A 254 -12.60 -17.58 9.02
C GLU A 254 -11.74 -17.95 10.24
N VAL A 255 -11.17 -16.96 10.93
CA VAL A 255 -10.52 -17.18 12.23
C VAL A 255 -11.56 -17.70 13.21
N ASP A 256 -11.25 -18.86 13.83
CA ASP A 256 -12.10 -19.50 14.84
C ASP A 256 -12.58 -18.47 15.88
N ASN A 257 -13.86 -18.54 16.25
CA ASN A 257 -14.48 -17.62 17.20
C ASN A 257 -13.71 -17.53 18.52
N ILE A 258 -13.08 -18.62 18.96
CA ILE A 258 -12.24 -18.67 20.18
C ILE A 258 -11.04 -17.72 20.09
N TYR A 259 -10.58 -17.42 18.87
CA TYR A 259 -9.40 -16.62 18.59
C TYR A 259 -9.70 -15.18 18.18
N GLN A 260 -10.97 -14.82 17.95
CA GLN A 260 -11.32 -13.49 17.43
C GLN A 260 -10.91 -12.35 18.37
N GLN A 261 -11.07 -12.52 19.68
CA GLN A 261 -10.65 -11.50 20.64
C GLN A 261 -9.13 -11.31 20.65
N GLU A 262 -8.39 -12.40 20.59
CA GLU A 262 -6.92 -12.39 20.53
C GLU A 262 -6.43 -11.75 19.22
N ALA A 263 -7.03 -12.12 18.09
CA ALA A 263 -6.76 -11.55 16.79
C ALA A 263 -7.00 -10.04 16.76
N ALA A 264 -8.15 -9.59 17.30
CA ALA A 264 -8.51 -8.18 17.35
C ALA A 264 -7.48 -7.36 18.15
N LYS A 265 -7.04 -7.87 19.31
CA LYS A 265 -5.98 -7.24 20.12
C LYS A 265 -4.66 -7.15 19.35
N MET A 266 -4.26 -8.21 18.63
CA MET A 266 -3.03 -8.20 17.83
C MET A 266 -3.09 -7.16 16.71
N PHE A 267 -4.20 -7.09 15.96
CA PHE A 267 -4.40 -6.06 14.94
C PHE A 267 -4.31 -4.64 15.53
N GLN A 268 -4.95 -4.40 16.68
CA GLN A 268 -4.92 -3.09 17.35
C GLN A 268 -3.51 -2.70 17.85
N LEU A 269 -2.76 -3.64 18.43
CA LEU A 269 -1.39 -3.38 18.90
C LEU A 269 -0.46 -3.03 17.73
N VAL A 270 -0.57 -3.77 16.64
CA VAL A 270 0.24 -3.53 15.43
C VAL A 270 -0.14 -2.20 14.79
N ASP A 271 -1.44 -1.91 14.63
CA ASP A 271 -1.92 -0.63 14.09
C ASP A 271 -1.44 0.57 14.92
N THR A 272 -1.57 0.49 16.25
CA THR A 272 -1.07 1.53 17.18
C THR A 272 0.44 1.75 17.01
N ASN A 273 1.21 0.67 16.87
CA ASN A 273 2.65 0.79 16.62
C ASN A 273 2.94 1.53 15.29
N PHE A 274 2.20 1.25 14.21
CA PHE A 274 2.37 1.95 12.93
C PHE A 274 1.98 3.44 13.02
N GLN A 275 0.84 3.77 13.63
CA GLN A 275 0.39 5.15 13.79
C GLN A 275 1.36 5.99 14.62
N THR A 276 1.90 5.42 15.72
CA THR A 276 2.89 6.13 16.53
C THR A 276 4.21 6.33 15.79
N ARG A 277 4.54 5.54 14.75
CA ARG A 277 5.72 5.76 13.92
C ARG A 277 5.52 6.91 12.93
N GLU A 278 4.35 7.00 12.31
CA GLU A 278 4.02 8.03 11.32
C GLU A 278 3.87 9.42 11.96
N ASN A 279 3.35 9.50 13.19
CA ASN A 279 3.11 10.77 13.90
C ASN A 279 4.29 11.25 14.76
N ARG A 280 5.46 10.59 14.73
CA ARG A 280 6.63 10.99 15.54
C ARG A 280 7.40 12.14 14.87
N HIS A 281 7.48 13.28 15.56
CA HIS A 281 8.57 14.22 15.31
C HIS A 281 9.91 13.58 15.70
N PRO A 282 10.98 13.73 14.89
CA PRO A 282 12.29 13.21 15.22
C PRO A 282 12.82 13.91 16.47
N SER A 283 12.67 13.26 17.64
CA SER A 283 13.29 13.69 18.88
C SER A 283 14.59 12.91 19.08
N PRO A 284 15.73 13.57 19.30
CA PRO A 284 17.01 12.90 19.53
C PRO A 284 17.08 12.14 20.87
N PHE A 285 16.07 12.28 21.75
CA PHE A 285 16.07 11.72 23.11
C PHE A 285 15.13 10.53 23.32
N ARG A 286 14.43 10.05 22.28
CA ARG A 286 13.53 8.89 22.39
C ARG A 286 14.04 7.76 21.48
N GLU A 287 14.51 6.68 22.08
CA GLU A 287 14.84 5.47 21.33
C GLU A 287 13.63 5.00 20.51
N LYS A 288 13.89 4.69 19.24
CA LYS A 288 12.90 4.21 18.28
C LYS A 288 12.59 2.74 18.61
N GLN A 289 11.77 2.51 19.64
CA GLN A 289 11.27 1.17 19.90
C GLN A 289 10.12 0.87 18.94
N ASP A 290 10.37 -0.10 18.06
CA ASP A 290 9.39 -0.73 17.19
C ASP A 290 8.81 -1.95 17.92
N LEU A 291 7.55 -2.28 17.65
CA LEU A 291 6.95 -3.51 18.16
C LEU A 291 7.67 -4.74 17.59
N THR A 292 8.46 -5.41 18.44
CA THR A 292 9.18 -6.63 18.09
C THR A 292 8.32 -7.88 18.34
N VAL A 293 8.71 -9.02 17.77
CA VAL A 293 8.07 -10.32 18.04
C VAL A 293 8.08 -10.65 19.54
N LEU A 294 9.19 -10.37 20.21
CA LEU A 294 9.31 -10.62 21.65
C LEU A 294 8.36 -9.72 22.46
N PHE A 295 8.20 -8.45 22.08
CA PHE A 295 7.27 -7.55 22.76
C PHE A 295 5.82 -7.94 22.51
N LEU A 296 5.47 -8.28 21.27
CA LEU A 296 4.11 -8.72 20.98
C LEU A 296 3.75 -10.01 21.72
N SER A 297 4.68 -10.94 21.87
CA SER A 297 4.43 -12.15 22.67
C SER A 297 4.15 -11.84 24.14
N PHE A 298 4.66 -10.73 24.70
CA PHE A 298 4.37 -10.33 26.09
C PHE A 298 3.04 -9.61 26.16
N ALA A 299 2.78 -8.71 25.20
CA ALA A 299 1.51 -8.02 25.09
C ALA A 299 0.32 -8.97 24.81
N SER A 300 0.60 -10.14 24.21
CA SER A 300 -0.38 -11.18 23.90
C SER A 300 -0.44 -12.30 24.95
N GLU A 301 0.14 -12.08 26.13
CA GLU A 301 0.09 -13.05 27.23
C GLU A 301 -1.35 -13.24 27.70
N ARG A 302 -1.75 -14.50 27.90
CA ARG A 302 -3.12 -14.85 28.31
C ARG A 302 -3.27 -14.83 29.82
N ASP A 303 -2.19 -15.17 30.51
CA ASP A 303 -2.16 -15.15 31.96
C ASP A 303 -1.84 -13.75 32.48
N THR A 304 -2.86 -13.07 33.00
CA THR A 304 -2.72 -11.75 33.61
C THR A 304 -1.90 -11.77 34.90
N ASN A 305 -1.74 -12.94 35.52
CA ASN A 305 -0.99 -13.10 36.76
C ASN A 305 0.49 -13.39 36.52
N LEU A 306 0.89 -13.73 35.29
CA LEU A 306 2.28 -14.03 34.94
C LEU A 306 3.23 -12.90 35.38
N ALA A 307 2.82 -11.64 35.22
CA ALA A 307 3.65 -10.50 35.64
C ALA A 307 3.86 -10.41 37.16
N PHE A 308 2.94 -10.95 37.96
CA PHE A 308 2.99 -10.94 39.42
C PHE A 308 3.65 -12.20 39.99
N GLU A 309 3.51 -13.33 39.30
CA GLU A 309 3.99 -14.65 39.73
C GLU A 309 5.36 -15.03 39.13
N ALA A 310 5.81 -14.32 38.08
CA ALA A 310 7.09 -14.61 37.45
C ALA A 310 8.26 -14.41 38.42
N GLU A 311 9.14 -15.41 38.47
CA GLU A 311 10.40 -15.31 39.19
C GLU A 311 11.27 -14.21 38.58
N LEU A 312 11.83 -13.35 39.44
CA LEU A 312 12.76 -12.30 39.02
C LEU A 312 14.04 -12.95 38.49
N GLY A 313 14.31 -12.81 37.19
CA GLY A 313 15.48 -13.40 36.57
C GLY A 313 15.58 -13.11 35.07
N PHE A 314 16.64 -13.62 34.45
CA PHE A 314 16.83 -13.55 33.00
C PHE A 314 16.20 -14.77 32.33
N MET A 315 15.48 -14.56 31.24
CA MET A 315 15.09 -15.66 30.36
C MET A 315 16.33 -16.25 29.69
N THR A 316 16.37 -17.57 29.60
CA THR A 316 17.37 -18.26 28.77
C THR A 316 17.13 -17.95 27.29
N PHE A 317 18.19 -18.03 26.49
CA PHE A 317 18.09 -17.88 25.03
C PHE A 317 17.03 -18.82 24.43
N GLN A 318 16.98 -20.07 24.90
CA GLN A 318 16.01 -21.06 24.41
C GLN A 318 14.56 -20.64 24.70
N GLN A 319 14.25 -20.16 25.91
CA GLN A 319 12.92 -19.66 26.26
C GLN A 319 12.48 -18.48 25.39
N VAL A 320 13.40 -17.55 25.12
CA VAL A 320 13.14 -16.42 24.22
C VAL A 320 12.82 -16.91 22.81
N MET A 321 13.62 -17.83 22.28
CA MET A 321 13.42 -18.39 20.95
C MET A 321 12.11 -19.17 20.83
N ASP A 322 11.75 -19.96 21.83
CA ASP A 322 10.49 -20.72 21.84
C ASP A 322 9.27 -19.79 21.87
N ARG A 323 9.33 -18.70 22.65
CA ARG A 323 8.29 -17.65 22.61
C ARG A 323 8.18 -16.98 21.25
N CYS A 324 9.30 -16.67 20.61
CA CYS A 324 9.28 -16.04 19.29
C CYS A 324 8.67 -16.96 18.23
N LYS A 325 9.02 -18.25 18.25
CA LYS A 325 8.46 -19.27 17.35
C LYS A 325 6.96 -19.49 17.60
N ASP A 326 6.53 -19.51 18.87
CA ASP A 326 5.11 -19.61 19.19
C ASP A 326 4.32 -18.39 18.69
N MET A 327 4.88 -17.19 18.88
CA MET A 327 4.25 -15.96 18.40
C MET A 327 4.11 -15.94 16.88
N GLU A 328 5.12 -16.36 16.12
CA GLU A 328 4.99 -16.47 14.66
C GLU A 328 3.83 -17.40 14.24
N ARG A 329 3.72 -18.57 14.88
CA ARG A 329 2.61 -19.50 14.63
C ARG A 329 1.25 -18.92 15.03
N ARG A 330 1.20 -18.18 16.14
CA ARG A 330 0.00 -17.47 16.58
C ARG A 330 -0.40 -16.38 15.58
N LEU A 331 0.53 -15.62 15.02
CA LEU A 331 0.21 -14.65 13.96
C LEU A 331 -0.43 -15.34 12.75
N GLY A 332 0.14 -16.44 12.28
CA GLY A 332 -0.42 -17.20 11.15
C GLY A 332 -1.82 -17.78 11.41
N THR A 333 -2.09 -18.23 12.64
CA THR A 333 -3.36 -18.89 12.99
C THR A 333 -4.45 -17.93 13.48
N ARG A 334 -4.08 -16.85 14.19
CA ARG A 334 -5.00 -15.87 14.77
C ARG A 334 -5.32 -14.74 13.81
N CYS A 335 -4.37 -14.34 12.96
CA CYS A 335 -4.54 -13.19 12.06
C CYS A 335 -4.77 -13.62 10.61
N GLY A 336 -5.03 -14.91 10.36
CA GLY A 336 -5.27 -15.46 9.01
C GLY A 336 -4.07 -15.38 8.06
N GLY A 337 -2.88 -14.97 8.54
CA GLY A 337 -1.72 -14.64 7.71
C GLY A 337 -1.70 -13.20 7.20
N LEU A 338 -2.54 -12.31 7.74
CA LEU A 338 -2.53 -10.87 7.41
C LEU A 338 -1.40 -10.09 8.12
N LEU A 339 -0.87 -10.67 9.20
CA LEU A 339 0.30 -10.17 9.93
C LEU A 339 1.42 -11.21 9.84
N GLU A 340 2.64 -10.75 9.58
CA GLU A 340 3.82 -11.59 9.40
C GLU A 340 5.04 -11.00 10.12
N VAL A 341 6.01 -11.86 10.41
CA VAL A 341 7.32 -11.44 10.93
C VAL A 341 8.19 -10.97 9.77
N GLN A 342 8.78 -9.79 9.90
CA GLN A 342 9.71 -9.26 8.91
C GLN A 342 11.09 -9.89 9.07
N TYR A 343 11.42 -10.84 8.20
CA TYR A 343 12.77 -11.36 8.05
C TYR A 343 13.64 -10.32 7.34
N ARG A 344 14.72 -9.86 8.00
CA ARG A 344 15.72 -9.01 7.34
C ARG A 344 16.57 -9.90 6.45
N HIS A 345 16.44 -9.76 5.13
CA HIS A 345 17.47 -10.19 4.21
C HIS A 345 18.54 -9.10 4.17
N ASP A 346 19.56 -9.22 5.02
CA ASP A 346 20.76 -8.39 4.90
C ASP A 346 21.49 -8.83 3.63
N TYR A 347 21.24 -8.15 2.51
CA TYR A 347 22.01 -8.33 1.28
C TYR A 347 23.43 -7.72 1.36
N ASP A 348 23.76 -7.02 2.45
CA ASP A 348 25.01 -6.26 2.60
C ASP A 348 26.05 -6.89 3.54
N ASN A 349 25.77 -8.06 4.15
CA ASN A 349 26.75 -8.76 5.00
C ASN A 349 27.08 -10.14 4.42
N HIS A 350 28.20 -10.23 3.71
CA HIS A 350 28.72 -11.48 3.16
C HIS A 350 29.27 -12.47 4.20
N ASP A 351 29.24 -12.15 5.51
CA ASP A 351 29.95 -12.91 6.54
C ASP A 351 29.08 -13.60 7.61
N LEU A 352 27.75 -13.59 7.52
CA LEU A 352 26.90 -14.38 8.42
C LEU A 352 25.88 -15.24 7.65
N SER A 353 26.39 -16.41 7.29
CA SER A 353 25.75 -17.72 7.12
C SER A 353 24.29 -17.81 6.63
N TYR A 354 24.15 -18.72 5.66
CA TYR A 354 22.96 -19.37 5.08
C TYR A 354 21.81 -19.79 6.05
N GLU A 355 21.91 -19.54 7.36
CA GLU A 355 20.94 -19.91 8.40
C GLU A 355 20.11 -18.73 8.94
N ALA A 356 20.51 -17.48 8.68
CA ALA A 356 19.82 -16.28 9.23
C ALA A 356 18.36 -16.10 8.73
N GLY A 357 17.96 -16.80 7.66
CA GLY A 357 16.60 -16.80 7.14
C GLY A 357 15.69 -17.92 7.67
N LEU A 358 16.17 -18.79 8.57
CA LEU A 358 15.43 -19.99 9.03
C LEU A 358 14.80 -19.87 10.42
N TYR A 359 15.12 -18.83 11.20
CA TYR A 359 14.65 -18.70 12.58
C TYR A 359 14.19 -17.28 12.94
N VAL A 360 13.08 -17.19 13.67
CA VAL A 360 12.51 -15.95 14.19
C VAL A 360 13.37 -15.38 15.31
N SER A 361 13.93 -14.19 15.12
CA SER A 361 14.72 -13.49 16.15
C SER A 361 13.85 -12.54 17.01
N PRO A 362 14.13 -12.38 18.31
CA PRO A 362 13.36 -11.52 19.21
C PRO A 362 13.29 -10.05 18.80
N ASN A 363 14.25 -9.57 18.00
CA ASN A 363 14.30 -8.19 17.52
C ASN A 363 13.65 -8.00 16.14
N MET A 364 13.15 -9.06 15.50
CA MET A 364 12.37 -8.92 14.27
C MET A 364 11.07 -8.18 14.56
N THR A 365 10.60 -7.41 13.58
CA THR A 365 9.39 -6.59 13.70
C THR A 365 8.20 -7.27 13.04
N ILE A 366 6.99 -6.96 13.52
CA ILE A 366 5.76 -7.40 12.86
C ILE A 366 5.38 -6.41 11.76
N THR A 367 4.99 -6.94 10.59
CA THR A 367 4.51 -6.17 9.45
C THR A 367 3.20 -6.72 8.93
N TYR A 368 2.45 -5.89 8.20
CA TYR A 368 1.34 -6.38 7.39
C TYR A 368 1.86 -7.21 6.22
N LEU A 369 1.12 -8.27 5.84
CA LEU A 369 1.39 -9.05 4.63
C LEU A 369 1.55 -8.16 3.39
N HIS A 370 0.69 -7.14 3.29
CA HIS A 370 0.75 -6.16 2.22
C HIS A 370 0.19 -4.82 2.71
N ARG A 371 0.57 -3.72 2.04
CA ARG A 371 0.11 -2.37 2.36
C ARG A 371 -1.42 -2.24 2.36
N THR A 372 -2.10 -2.89 1.43
CA THR A 372 -3.57 -2.89 1.34
C THR A 372 -4.26 -3.52 2.54
N VAL A 373 -3.56 -4.38 3.30
CA VAL A 373 -4.08 -4.90 4.58
C VAL A 373 -4.12 -3.77 5.62
N LYS A 374 -3.11 -2.88 5.65
CA LYS A 374 -3.13 -1.68 6.51
C LYS A 374 -4.35 -0.82 6.14
N ASP A 375 -4.50 -0.52 4.86
CA ASP A 375 -5.58 0.34 4.36
C ASP A 375 -6.96 -0.25 4.71
N PHE A 376 -7.14 -1.57 4.58
CA PHE A 376 -8.35 -2.29 4.99
C PHE A 376 -8.63 -2.21 6.51
N LEU A 377 -7.59 -2.33 7.35
CA LEU A 377 -7.71 -2.24 8.81
C LEU A 377 -8.00 -0.80 9.29
N GLU A 378 -7.66 0.21 8.48
CA GLU A 378 -7.95 1.61 8.76
C GLU A 378 -9.39 2.02 8.43
N LEU A 379 -10.13 1.21 7.65
CA LEU A 379 -11.53 1.48 7.32
C LEU A 379 -12.40 1.60 8.59
N PRO A 380 -13.29 2.59 8.68
CA PRO A 380 -14.14 2.80 9.85
C PRO A 380 -14.97 1.57 10.25
N GLU A 381 -15.49 0.84 9.27
CA GLU A 381 -16.29 -0.37 9.45
C GLU A 381 -15.45 -1.49 10.06
N THR A 382 -14.25 -1.72 9.51
CA THR A 382 -13.29 -2.71 10.01
C THR A 382 -12.84 -2.39 11.43
N ARG A 383 -12.55 -1.11 11.72
CA ARG A 383 -12.16 -0.67 13.07
C ARG A 383 -13.25 -0.91 14.10
N ARG A 384 -14.51 -0.60 13.76
CA ARG A 384 -15.66 -0.89 14.64
C ARG A 384 -15.78 -2.38 14.91
N LEU A 385 -15.70 -3.20 13.86
CA LEU A 385 -15.75 -4.65 13.99
C LEU A 385 -14.66 -5.20 14.92
N LEU A 386 -13.41 -4.73 14.75
CA LEU A 386 -12.30 -5.15 15.60
C LEU A 386 -12.45 -4.64 17.04
N ALA A 387 -13.04 -3.46 17.24
CA ALA A 387 -13.36 -2.93 18.57
C ALA A 387 -14.36 -3.85 19.29
N ASP A 388 -15.48 -4.16 18.62
CA ASP A 388 -16.55 -4.99 19.16
C ASP A 388 -16.05 -6.38 19.54
N ARG A 389 -15.09 -6.93 18.78
CA ARG A 389 -14.47 -8.24 19.06
C ARG A 389 -13.41 -8.21 20.16
N ALA A 390 -12.71 -7.09 20.33
CA ALA A 390 -11.71 -6.93 21.39
C ALA A 390 -12.37 -6.76 22.77
N SER A 391 -13.52 -6.09 22.79
CA SER A 391 -14.36 -5.90 23.98
C SER A 391 -15.07 -7.20 24.36
N GLY A 392 -14.56 -7.88 25.38
CA GLY A 392 -15.42 -8.73 26.22
C GLY A 392 -16.45 -7.86 26.97
N PRO A 393 -17.34 -8.45 27.80
CA PRO A 393 -18.40 -7.72 28.52
C PRO A 393 -17.97 -6.49 29.34
N GLN A 394 -16.67 -6.27 29.53
CA GLN A 394 -16.11 -5.04 30.05
C GLN A 394 -14.77 -4.79 29.37
N THR A 395 -14.69 -3.82 28.45
CA THR A 395 -13.57 -2.88 28.20
C THR A 395 -13.65 -2.35 26.78
N ASN A 396 -14.10 -1.11 26.65
CA ASN A 396 -14.11 -0.36 25.41
C ASN A 396 -12.74 0.35 25.28
N THR A 397 -11.76 -0.30 24.67
CA THR A 397 -10.36 0.19 24.58
C THR A 397 -10.16 1.37 23.63
N PHE A 398 -11.20 1.81 22.90
CA PHE A 398 -11.10 2.96 21.98
C PHE A 398 -10.98 4.33 22.69
N ASN A 399 -11.23 4.41 24.00
CA ASN A 399 -11.17 5.68 24.74
C ASN A 399 -9.87 5.90 25.54
N THR A 400 -8.94 4.94 25.58
CA THR A 400 -7.80 5.05 26.51
C THR A 400 -6.68 5.99 26.04
N ILE A 401 -6.74 6.51 24.81
CA ILE A 401 -5.77 7.52 24.32
C ILE A 401 -5.92 8.85 25.09
N HIS A 402 -7.04 9.12 25.74
CA HIS A 402 -7.21 10.31 26.59
C HIS A 402 -6.78 10.14 28.06
N ALA A 403 -6.46 8.93 28.52
CA ALA A 403 -6.25 8.66 29.95
C ALA A 403 -4.78 8.56 30.39
N PHE A 404 -3.81 8.48 29.46
CA PHE A 404 -2.38 8.34 29.80
C PHE A 404 -1.56 9.63 29.73
N PHE A 405 -2.20 10.76 29.44
CA PHE A 405 -1.58 12.10 29.56
C PHE A 405 -2.43 13.00 30.46
N ARG A 406 -2.37 12.75 31.77
CA ARG A 406 -2.52 13.78 32.80
C ARG A 406 -1.47 13.62 33.86
#